data_AF-A0A529SIP0-F1
#
_entry.id   AF-A0A529SIP0-F1
#
_cell.length_a   1.000
_cell.length_b   1.000
_cell.length_c   1.000
_cell.angle_alpha   90.00
_cell.angle_beta   90.00
_cell.angle_gamma   90.00
#
_symmetry.space_group_name_H-M   'P 1'
#
loop_
_entity.id
_entity.type
_entity.pdbx_description
1 polymer ?
#
loop_
_entity_poly.entity_id
_entity_poly.type
_entity_poly.pdbx_seq_one_letter_code
_entity_poly.pdbx_strand_id
1 'polypeptide(L)'
;CYAESVLGGTTTVVDMWRFMEGSAKAAEAIGNRLVAVPYVGEHPDYNYFDTLDMNEAMIETWHRKAGGRVNVWVGLEHLFYADEAGQRRAVELAKKHGTGFHTHCSEAQIELAEFERCYGKRPMYVLDDLGFFETPLAMIAHGVWL
;
A
#
# COMPACT_ATOMS: atom_id res chain seq x y z
N CYS A 1 -8.15 -14.59 -8.54
CA CYS A 1 -7.85 -13.37 -9.33
C CYS A 1 -6.72 -13.58 -10.34
N TYR A 2 -5.49 -13.99 -9.98
CA TYR A 2 -4.35 -13.93 -10.93
C TYR A 2 -4.49 -14.76 -12.21
N ALA A 3 -4.98 -16.00 -12.15
CA ALA A 3 -5.19 -16.82 -13.35
C ALA A 3 -6.21 -16.16 -14.30
N GLU A 4 -7.30 -15.63 -13.76
CA GLU A 4 -8.30 -14.85 -14.50
C GLU A 4 -7.67 -13.59 -15.12
N SER A 5 -6.87 -12.83 -14.35
CA SER A 5 -6.17 -11.65 -14.86
C SER A 5 -5.27 -11.99 -16.05
N VAL A 6 -4.50 -13.07 -15.96
CA VAL A 6 -3.62 -13.52 -17.05
C VAL A 6 -4.42 -13.98 -18.27
N LEU A 7 -5.53 -14.71 -18.07
CA LEU A 7 -6.43 -15.09 -19.16
C LEU A 7 -7.05 -13.87 -19.85
N GLY A 8 -7.26 -12.78 -19.12
CA GLY A 8 -7.69 -11.48 -19.65
C GLY A 8 -6.58 -10.64 -20.29
N GLY A 9 -5.33 -11.12 -20.33
CA GLY A 9 -4.18 -10.42 -20.91
C GLY A 9 -3.45 -9.46 -19.96
N THR A 10 -3.86 -9.37 -18.69
CA THR A 10 -3.13 -8.60 -17.67
C THR A 10 -1.86 -9.33 -17.26
N THR A 11 -0.71 -8.68 -17.48
CA THR A 11 0.61 -9.27 -17.19
C THR A 11 1.25 -8.78 -15.88
N THR A 12 0.69 -7.75 -15.26
CA THR A 12 1.15 -7.17 -13.98
C THR A 12 -0.05 -6.76 -13.15
N VAL A 13 -0.06 -7.17 -11.90
CA VAL A 13 -1.10 -6.80 -10.93
C VAL A 13 -0.44 -6.07 -9.77
N VAL A 14 -1.03 -4.95 -9.35
CA VAL A 14 -0.82 -4.44 -8.00
C VAL A 14 -1.94 -5.03 -7.15
N ASP A 15 -1.58 -5.76 -6.12
CA ASP A 15 -2.57 -6.38 -5.24
C ASP A 15 -2.32 -5.93 -3.81
N MET A 16 -3.37 -5.40 -3.18
CA MET A 16 -3.37 -5.02 -1.79
C MET A 16 -4.32 -5.93 -1.01
N TRP A 17 -3.77 -6.82 -0.18
CA TRP A 17 -4.56 -7.72 0.64
C TRP A 17 -3.79 -8.26 1.83
N ARG A 18 -4.43 -9.09 2.66
CA ARG A 18 -3.77 -9.83 3.75
C ARG A 18 -3.11 -11.10 3.25
N PHE A 19 -2.12 -11.59 4.00
CA PHE A 19 -1.39 -12.84 3.70
C PHE A 19 -0.69 -12.85 2.34
N MET A 20 -0.07 -11.72 1.97
CA MET A 20 0.50 -11.51 0.65
C MET A 20 1.67 -12.45 0.28
N GLU A 21 2.26 -13.18 1.23
CA GLU A 21 3.17 -14.29 0.92
C GLU A 21 2.48 -15.39 0.09
N GLY A 22 1.22 -15.72 0.41
CA GLY A 22 0.44 -16.68 -0.38
C GLY A 22 0.22 -16.17 -1.80
N SER A 23 -0.10 -14.89 -1.93
CA SER A 23 -0.20 -14.18 -3.20
C SER A 23 1.11 -14.22 -4.00
N ALA A 24 2.25 -13.96 -3.36
CA ALA A 24 3.55 -14.00 -4.00
C ALA A 24 3.90 -15.40 -4.55
N LYS A 25 3.62 -16.46 -3.77
CA LYS A 25 3.78 -17.87 -4.22
C LYS A 25 2.86 -18.18 -5.41
N ALA A 26 1.62 -17.71 -5.38
CA ALA A 26 0.68 -17.92 -6.48
C ALA A 26 1.14 -17.20 -7.77
N ALA A 27 1.59 -15.95 -7.67
CA ALA A 27 2.11 -15.20 -8.80
C ALA A 27 3.41 -15.81 -9.37
N GLU A 28 4.29 -16.33 -8.51
CA GLU A 28 5.48 -17.05 -8.94
C GLU A 28 5.12 -18.30 -9.75
N ALA A 29 4.17 -19.11 -9.26
CA ALA A 29 3.72 -20.33 -9.92
C ALA A 29 3.00 -20.07 -11.25
N ILE A 30 2.17 -19.03 -11.31
CA ILE A 30 1.44 -18.63 -12.53
C ILE A 30 2.38 -17.95 -13.54
N GLY A 31 3.39 -17.23 -13.06
CA GLY A 31 4.41 -16.57 -13.87
C GLY A 31 4.14 -15.09 -14.19
N ASN A 32 3.05 -14.49 -13.70
CA ASN A 32 2.79 -13.06 -13.87
C ASN A 32 3.71 -12.19 -12.99
N ARG A 33 3.72 -10.86 -13.25
CA ARG A 33 4.33 -9.90 -12.32
C ARG A 33 3.33 -9.47 -11.26
N LEU A 34 3.84 -9.25 -10.06
CA LEU A 34 3.07 -8.81 -8.90
C LEU A 34 3.82 -7.67 -8.20
N VAL A 35 3.09 -6.60 -7.90
CA VAL A 35 3.45 -5.65 -6.84
C VAL A 35 2.54 -5.98 -5.66
N ALA A 36 3.11 -6.66 -4.67
CA ALA A 36 2.40 -7.04 -3.45
C ALA A 36 2.42 -5.88 -2.45
N VAL A 37 1.24 -5.51 -1.97
CA VAL A 37 1.06 -4.44 -0.99
C VAL A 37 0.34 -5.05 0.23
N PRO A 38 1.01 -5.32 1.35
CA PRO A 38 0.33 -5.79 2.56
C PRO A 38 -0.78 -4.81 3.00
N TYR A 39 -1.93 -5.35 3.41
CA TYR A 39 -3.11 -4.58 3.78
C TYR A 39 -3.03 -4.14 5.24
N VAL A 40 -2.26 -3.06 5.46
CA VAL A 40 -1.81 -2.61 6.77
C VAL A 40 -2.71 -1.55 7.38
N GLY A 41 -2.87 -1.63 8.70
CA GLY A 41 -3.42 -0.60 9.58
C GLY A 41 -2.56 -0.51 10.85
N GLU A 42 -2.22 0.70 11.26
CA GLU A 42 -1.29 1.01 12.36
C GLU A 42 -1.98 1.93 13.37
N HIS A 43 -3.15 1.50 13.81
CA HIS A 43 -3.93 2.22 14.80
C HIS A 43 -4.46 1.21 15.85
N PRO A 44 -4.35 1.50 17.16
CA PRO A 44 -4.68 0.54 18.22
C PRO A 44 -6.09 -0.03 18.15
N ASP A 45 -7.04 0.74 17.64
CA ASP A 45 -8.45 0.34 17.52
C ASP A 45 -8.74 -0.61 16.33
N TYR A 46 -7.78 -0.82 15.42
CA TYR A 46 -7.97 -1.59 14.18
C TYR A 46 -6.97 -2.74 14.05
N ASN A 47 -7.11 -3.77 14.90
CA ASN A 47 -6.17 -4.90 14.98
C ASN A 47 -6.42 -6.07 13.99
N TYR A 48 -7.29 -5.88 13.00
CA TYR A 48 -7.64 -6.91 12.01
C TYR A 48 -6.87 -6.78 10.68
N PHE A 49 -6.06 -5.72 10.56
CA PHE A 49 -5.12 -5.49 9.46
C PHE A 49 -3.77 -6.16 9.72
N ASP A 50 -2.94 -6.23 8.68
CA ASP A 50 -1.52 -6.53 8.85
C ASP A 50 -0.80 -5.33 9.53
N THR A 51 0.40 -5.55 10.08
CA THR A 51 1.25 -4.48 10.64
C THR A 51 2.38 -4.10 9.69
N LEU A 52 3.02 -2.96 9.90
CA LEU A 52 4.24 -2.56 9.21
C LEU A 52 5.42 -3.49 9.51
N ASP A 53 5.44 -4.18 10.66
CA ASP A 53 6.43 -5.23 10.94
C ASP A 53 6.25 -6.40 9.96
N MET A 54 5.00 -6.81 9.72
CA MET A 54 4.68 -7.84 8.74
C MET A 54 4.99 -7.36 7.32
N ASN A 55 4.72 -6.08 7.02
CA ASN A 55 5.05 -5.50 5.72
C ASN A 55 6.57 -5.47 5.48
N GLU A 56 7.35 -5.06 6.48
CA GLU A 56 8.81 -5.02 6.43
C GLU A 56 9.39 -6.44 6.27
N ALA A 57 8.92 -7.40 7.06
CA ALA A 57 9.32 -8.80 6.92
C ALA A 57 9.02 -9.34 5.51
N MET A 58 7.88 -8.93 4.91
CA MET A 58 7.57 -9.32 3.54
C MET A 58 8.51 -8.64 2.52
N ILE A 59 8.87 -7.36 2.71
CA ILE A 59 9.85 -6.69 1.85
C ILE A 59 11.18 -7.46 1.89
N GLU A 60 11.70 -7.75 3.08
CA GLU A 60 12.99 -8.43 3.25
C GLU A 60 13.01 -9.85 2.67
N THR A 61 11.86 -10.54 2.66
CA THR A 61 11.75 -11.92 2.20
C THR A 61 11.35 -12.07 0.74
N TRP A 62 10.48 -11.20 0.21
CA TRP A 62 9.84 -11.37 -1.11
C TRP A 62 10.18 -10.29 -2.14
N HIS A 63 10.71 -9.13 -1.75
CA HIS A 63 11.04 -8.08 -2.71
C HIS A 63 12.12 -8.57 -3.71
N ARG A 64 11.87 -8.38 -5.01
CA ARG A 64 12.68 -8.86 -6.15
C ARG A 64 12.77 -10.39 -6.32
N LYS A 65 11.94 -11.20 -5.66
CA LYS A 65 11.87 -12.65 -5.89
C LYS A 65 11.25 -13.00 -7.25
N ALA A 66 11.21 -14.30 -7.56
CA ALA A 66 10.74 -14.84 -8.84
C ALA A 66 11.43 -14.18 -10.05
N GLY A 67 12.76 -14.00 -9.96
CA GLY A 67 13.55 -13.31 -10.99
C GLY A 67 13.18 -11.83 -11.18
N GLY A 68 12.80 -11.14 -10.10
CA GLY A 68 12.39 -9.73 -10.12
C GLY A 68 10.93 -9.49 -10.54
N ARG A 69 10.13 -10.54 -10.73
CA ARG A 69 8.71 -10.41 -11.10
C ARG A 69 7.81 -10.08 -9.90
N VAL A 70 8.21 -10.48 -8.70
CA VAL A 70 7.52 -10.13 -7.46
C VAL A 70 8.27 -8.97 -6.81
N ASN A 71 7.56 -7.86 -6.60
CA ASN A 71 8.03 -6.71 -5.84
C ASN A 71 7.08 -6.49 -4.68
N VAL A 72 7.60 -6.03 -3.55
CA VAL A 72 6.78 -5.71 -2.36
C VAL A 72 6.90 -4.23 -2.08
N TRP A 73 5.76 -3.56 -1.95
CA TRP A 73 5.64 -2.14 -1.60
C TRP A 73 5.10 -1.99 -0.18
N VAL A 74 5.25 -0.81 0.39
CA VAL A 74 4.58 -0.44 1.64
C VAL A 74 3.12 -0.17 1.36
N GLY A 75 2.25 -0.69 2.21
CA GLY A 75 0.82 -0.42 2.19
C GLY A 75 0.39 0.33 3.44
N LEU A 76 -0.61 1.20 3.29
CA LEU A 76 -1.57 1.54 4.34
C LEU A 76 -2.94 1.51 3.67
N GLU A 77 -3.90 0.79 4.25
CA GLU A 77 -5.21 0.67 3.62
C GLU A 77 -5.82 2.04 3.35
N HIS A 78 -5.90 2.83 4.41
CA HIS A 78 -6.31 4.22 4.37
C HIS A 78 -5.56 4.98 5.47
N LEU A 79 -5.33 6.28 5.28
CA LEU A 79 -4.61 7.11 6.24
C LEU A 79 -5.25 7.07 7.65
N PHE A 80 -6.58 7.01 7.71
CA PHE A 80 -7.36 6.95 8.96
C PHE A 80 -7.30 5.60 9.70
N TYR A 81 -6.71 4.55 9.10
CA TYR A 81 -6.43 3.28 9.79
C TYR A 81 -5.02 3.24 10.38
N ALA A 82 -4.29 4.36 10.37
CA ALA A 82 -3.02 4.53 11.03
C ALA A 82 -3.04 5.79 11.89
N ASP A 83 -2.42 5.74 13.07
CA ASP A 83 -2.12 6.96 13.84
C ASP A 83 -0.93 7.72 13.24
N GLU A 84 -0.63 8.90 13.77
CA GLU A 84 0.46 9.75 13.26
C GLU A 84 1.83 9.03 13.24
N ALA A 85 2.10 8.19 14.25
CA ALA A 85 3.34 7.44 14.33
C ALA A 85 3.39 6.36 13.24
N GLY A 86 2.29 5.62 13.04
CA GLY A 86 2.13 4.64 11.97
C GLY A 86 2.27 5.27 10.58
N GLN A 87 1.65 6.42 10.36
CA GLN A 87 1.73 7.17 9.09
C GLN A 87 3.17 7.56 8.76
N ARG A 88 3.88 8.18 9.72
CA ARG A 88 5.31 8.54 9.54
C ARG A 88 6.17 7.30 9.31
N ARG A 89 5.92 6.23 10.08
CA ARG A 89 6.68 4.98 9.95
C ARG A 89 6.51 4.35 8.57
N ALA A 90 5.31 4.37 7.99
CA ALA A 90 5.07 3.84 6.64
C ALA A 90 5.88 4.58 5.56
N VAL A 91 5.91 5.92 5.62
CA VAL A 91 6.71 6.75 4.70
C VAL A 91 8.20 6.43 4.83
N GLU A 92 8.71 6.40 6.07
CA GLU A 92 10.12 6.10 6.31
C GLU A 92 10.49 4.67 5.93
N LEU A 93 9.58 3.70 6.06
CA LEU A 93 9.79 2.33 5.63
C LEU A 93 9.97 2.24 4.10
N ALA A 94 9.14 2.95 3.34
CA ALA A 94 9.23 2.99 1.88
C ALA A 94 10.56 3.62 1.43
N LYS A 95 10.96 4.72 2.07
CA LYS A 95 12.27 5.37 1.85
C LYS A 95 13.44 4.44 2.20
N LYS A 96 13.41 3.82 3.39
CA LYS A 96 14.45 2.91 3.90
C LYS A 96 14.75 1.78 2.93
N HIS A 97 13.71 1.14 2.40
CA HIS A 97 13.85 -0.03 1.51
C HIS A 97 13.89 0.35 0.02
N GLY A 98 13.78 1.63 -0.33
CA GLY A 98 13.80 2.07 -1.73
C GLY A 98 12.63 1.51 -2.55
N THR A 99 11.49 1.25 -1.92
CA THR A 99 10.30 0.67 -2.56
C THR A 99 9.15 1.69 -2.64
N GLY A 100 8.06 1.33 -3.32
CA GLY A 100 6.89 2.20 -3.42
C GLY A 100 6.00 2.18 -2.18
N PHE A 101 5.11 3.16 -2.10
CA PHE A 101 4.03 3.25 -1.12
C PHE A 101 2.70 3.39 -1.86
N HIS A 102 1.77 2.49 -1.56
CA HIS A 102 0.39 2.51 -2.03
C HIS A 102 -0.63 2.73 -0.90
N THR A 103 -1.63 3.57 -1.14
CA THR A 103 -2.80 3.77 -0.25
C THR A 103 -4.06 4.16 -1.03
N HIS A 104 -5.24 3.95 -0.45
CA HIS A 104 -6.50 4.51 -0.93
C HIS A 104 -6.68 5.93 -0.40
N CYS A 105 -7.11 6.88 -1.25
CA CYS A 105 -7.38 8.24 -0.81
C CYS A 105 -8.28 8.98 -1.80
N SER A 106 -9.12 9.88 -1.27
CA SER A 106 -10.05 10.70 -2.05
C SER A 106 -11.01 9.84 -2.87
N GLU A 107 -11.47 8.72 -2.30
CA GLU A 107 -12.40 7.80 -2.94
C GLU A 107 -13.84 8.33 -2.86
N ALA A 108 -14.25 8.74 -1.66
CA ALA A 108 -15.61 9.19 -1.39
C ALA A 108 -15.65 10.66 -0.96
N GLN A 109 -16.73 11.36 -1.37
CA GLN A 109 -16.92 12.78 -1.01
C GLN A 109 -16.92 13.01 0.51
N ILE A 110 -17.38 12.02 1.28
CA ILE A 110 -17.44 12.07 2.74
C ILE A 110 -16.05 12.22 3.38
N GLU A 111 -15.00 11.73 2.72
CA GLU A 111 -13.62 11.89 3.20
C GLU A 111 -13.20 13.35 3.25
N LEU A 112 -13.70 14.21 2.35
CA LEU A 112 -13.32 15.63 2.33
C LEU A 112 -13.67 16.32 3.66
N ALA A 113 -14.85 16.02 4.20
CA ALA A 113 -15.28 16.56 5.48
C ALA A 113 -14.42 16.03 6.63
N GLU A 114 -14.01 14.76 6.56
CA GLU A 114 -13.19 14.12 7.58
C GLU A 114 -11.74 14.63 7.57
N PHE A 115 -11.15 14.82 6.40
CA PHE A 115 -9.83 15.44 6.25
C PHE A 115 -9.83 16.90 6.72
N GLU A 116 -10.86 17.67 6.39
CA GLU A 116 -11.03 19.03 6.92
C GLU A 116 -11.17 19.01 8.45
N ARG A 117 -11.94 18.08 9.01
CA ARG A 117 -12.14 17.95 10.47
C ARG A 117 -10.85 17.57 11.20
N CYS A 118 -10.08 16.63 10.67
CA CYS A 118 -8.88 16.09 11.32
C CYS A 118 -7.63 16.95 11.09
N TYR A 119 -7.52 17.57 9.92
CA TYR A 119 -6.28 18.23 9.47
C TYR A 119 -6.48 19.67 8.97
N GLY A 120 -7.71 20.13 8.75
CA GLY A 120 -8.00 21.45 8.18
C GLY A 120 -7.49 21.65 6.75
N LYS A 121 -7.30 20.55 6.02
CA LYS A 121 -6.68 20.52 4.69
C LYS A 121 -7.34 19.45 3.82
N ARG A 122 -7.31 19.65 2.49
CA ARG A 122 -7.69 18.60 1.53
C ARG A 122 -6.69 17.43 1.55
N PRO A 123 -7.10 16.22 1.14
CA PRO A 123 -6.31 15.00 1.34
C PRO A 123 -4.90 15.05 0.75
N MET A 124 -4.73 15.57 -0.48
CA MET A 124 -3.42 15.62 -1.13
C MET A 124 -2.42 16.53 -0.40
N TYR A 125 -2.88 17.61 0.24
CA TYR A 125 -1.99 18.47 1.04
C TYR A 125 -1.56 17.79 2.34
N VAL A 126 -2.43 16.98 2.93
CA VAL A 126 -2.08 16.17 4.12
C VAL A 126 -1.06 15.09 3.76
N LEU A 127 -1.22 14.42 2.61
CA LEU A 127 -0.24 13.45 2.13
C LEU A 127 1.12 14.10 1.83
N ASP A 128 1.12 15.32 1.29
CA ASP A 128 2.35 16.10 1.06
C ASP A 128 3.04 16.45 2.38
N ASP A 129 2.32 16.99 3.37
CA ASP A 129 2.85 17.32 4.71
C ASP A 129 3.45 16.08 5.41
N LEU A 130 2.87 14.89 5.19
CA LEU A 130 3.36 13.63 5.75
C LEU A 130 4.62 13.09 5.05
N GLY A 131 5.01 13.68 3.91
CA GLY A 131 6.14 13.22 3.10
C GLY A 131 5.81 12.02 2.20
N PHE A 132 4.54 11.73 1.93
CA PHE A 132 4.12 10.61 1.08
C PHE A 132 4.74 10.70 -0.33
N PHE A 133 4.78 11.91 -0.90
CA PHE A 133 5.36 12.17 -2.22
C PHE A 133 6.90 12.24 -2.23
N GLU A 134 7.54 12.16 -1.06
CA GLU A 134 8.99 12.01 -0.93
C GLU A 134 9.43 10.54 -0.98
N THR A 135 8.49 9.59 -0.98
CA THR A 135 8.80 8.18 -1.20
C THR A 135 9.29 7.94 -2.62
N PRO A 136 10.11 6.90 -2.88
CA PRO A 136 10.64 6.62 -4.21
C PRO A 136 9.58 6.50 -5.30
N LEU A 137 8.43 5.91 -4.95
CA LEU A 137 7.25 5.76 -5.80
C LEU A 137 6.00 5.90 -4.93
N ALA A 138 5.08 6.76 -5.33
CA ALA A 138 3.81 7.01 -4.66
C ALA A 138 2.65 6.61 -5.56
N MET A 139 1.70 5.81 -5.05
CA MET A 139 0.51 5.42 -5.79
C MET A 139 -0.75 5.57 -4.94
N ILE A 140 -1.69 6.36 -5.45
CA ILE A 140 -2.97 6.61 -4.80
C ILE A 140 -4.05 5.89 -5.62
N ALA A 141 -4.83 5.04 -4.97
CA ALA A 141 -6.04 4.50 -5.58
C ALA A 141 -7.21 5.48 -5.42
N HIS A 142 -8.14 5.39 -6.38
CA HIS A 142 -9.33 6.22 -6.54
C HIS A 142 -9.07 7.64 -7.04
N GLY A 143 -8.67 8.58 -6.17
CA GLY A 143 -8.44 9.96 -6.58
C GLY A 143 -9.65 10.62 -7.26
N VAL A 144 -10.87 10.30 -6.82
CA VAL A 144 -12.11 10.84 -7.41
C VAL A 144 -12.33 12.29 -6.97
N TRP A 145 -11.94 12.65 -5.74
CA TRP A 145 -12.21 13.94 -5.11
C TRP A 145 -10.93 14.75 -4.79
N LEU A 146 -10.02 14.91 -5.77
CA LEU A 146 -8.76 15.68 -5.63
C LEU A 146 -9.00 17.15 -5.30
#